data_AF-G3PKE1-F1
#
_entry.id   AF-G3PKE1-F1
#
_cell.length_a   1.000
_cell.length_b   1.000
_cell.length_c   1.000
_cell.angle_alpha   90.00
_cell.angle_beta   90.00
_cell.angle_gamma   90.00
#
_symmetry.space_group_name_H-M   'P 1'
#
loop_
_entity.id
_entity.type
_entity.pdbx_description
1 polymer ?
#
loop_
_entity_poly.entity_id
_entity_poly.type
_entity_poly.pdbx_seq_one_letter_code
_entity_poly.pdbx_strand_id
1 'polypeptide(L)'
;MQSYELCCDMIDVVIDVSCIYGLREDGSGSAYDKESMAIIKLNNTTVLYLKEVTKFLALVCILREESFERKGLIDYNFHCFRKAIHEVFEVGVSTQRSVGPQAVGSPCTKAVALNGTPRNTV
;
A
#
# COMPACT_ATOMS: atom_id res chain seq x y z
N MET A 1 10.58 -20.18 -2.05
CA MET A 1 9.17 -20.10 -2.50
C MET A 1 8.17 -20.44 -1.38
N GLN A 2 8.49 -21.37 -0.46
CA GLN A 2 7.58 -21.81 0.62
C GLN A 2 6.96 -20.68 1.47
N SER A 3 7.72 -19.64 1.82
CA SER A 3 7.17 -18.51 2.61
C SER A 3 6.11 -17.71 1.84
N TYR A 4 6.21 -17.64 0.51
CA TYR A 4 5.21 -16.98 -0.32
C TYR A 4 3.91 -17.80 -0.35
N GLU A 5 4.03 -19.11 -0.57
CA GLU A 5 2.88 -20.04 -0.53
C GLU A 5 2.18 -19.99 0.83
N LEU A 6 2.93 -20.02 1.93
CA LEU A 6 2.36 -19.90 3.28
C LEU A 6 1.60 -18.57 3.50
N CYS A 7 2.08 -17.46 2.93
CA CYS A 7 1.37 -16.18 2.99
C CYS A 7 0.10 -16.19 2.12
N CYS A 8 0.11 -16.88 0.97
CA CYS A 8 -1.09 -17.08 0.16
C CYS A 8 -2.13 -17.89 0.93
N ASP A 9 -1.74 -19.03 1.50
CA ASP A 9 -2.62 -19.87 2.32
C ASP A 9 -3.19 -19.08 3.51
N MET A 10 -2.39 -18.20 4.13
CA MET A 10 -2.87 -17.31 5.19
C MET A 10 -3.99 -16.37 4.69
N ILE A 11 -3.85 -15.77 3.51
CA ILE A 11 -4.87 -14.88 2.95
C ILE A 11 -6.17 -15.66 2.73
N ASP A 12 -6.09 -16.85 2.13
CA ASP A 12 -7.26 -17.68 1.87
C ASP A 12 -8.00 -18.00 3.18
N VAL A 13 -7.29 -18.45 4.21
CA VAL A 13 -7.88 -18.72 5.53
C VAL A 13 -8.56 -17.48 6.13
N VAL A 14 -7.89 -16.32 6.07
CA VAL A 14 -8.43 -15.08 6.64
C VAL A 14 -9.69 -14.63 5.89
N ILE A 15 -9.68 -14.71 4.56
CA ILE A 15 -10.81 -14.31 3.74
C ILE A 15 -11.98 -15.28 3.90
N ASP A 16 -11.74 -16.60 3.90
CA ASP A 16 -12.80 -17.60 4.05
C ASP A 16 -13.50 -17.47 5.40
N VAL A 17 -12.76 -17.24 6.49
CA VAL A 17 -13.34 -16.99 7.82
C VAL A 17 -14.14 -15.68 7.83
N SER A 18 -13.61 -14.61 7.23
CA SER A 18 -14.31 -13.32 7.14
C SER A 18 -15.54 -13.36 6.23
N CYS A 19 -15.58 -14.23 5.22
CA CYS A 19 -16.78 -14.46 4.42
C CYS A 19 -17.92 -15.09 5.23
N ILE A 20 -17.60 -15.90 6.25
CA ILE A 20 -18.60 -16.53 7.12
C ILE A 20 -19.04 -15.57 8.23
N TYR A 21 -18.10 -14.87 8.87
CA TYR A 21 -18.36 -14.13 10.12
C TYR A 21 -18.13 -12.62 10.05
N GLY A 22 -17.52 -12.11 8.98
CA GLY A 22 -17.19 -10.68 8.81
C GLY A 22 -18.29 -9.84 8.17
N LEU A 23 -19.39 -10.47 7.72
CA LEU A 23 -20.56 -9.78 7.20
C LEU A 23 -21.50 -9.38 8.34
N ARG A 24 -22.21 -8.26 8.15
CA ARG A 24 -23.24 -7.79 9.09
C ARG A 24 -24.49 -8.67 8.98
N GLU A 25 -25.35 -8.63 10.00
CA GLU A 25 -26.57 -9.47 10.06
C GLU A 25 -27.51 -9.27 8.87
N ASP A 26 -27.50 -8.08 8.26
CA ASP A 26 -28.28 -7.75 7.06
C ASP A 26 -27.62 -8.24 5.75
N GLY A 27 -26.53 -8.99 5.85
CA GLY A 27 -25.72 -9.45 4.72
C GLY A 27 -24.91 -8.34 4.05
N SER A 28 -24.92 -7.12 4.59
CA SER A 28 -24.07 -6.02 4.10
C SER A 28 -22.67 -6.08 4.71
N GLY A 29 -21.70 -5.47 4.03
CA GLY A 29 -20.30 -5.46 4.47
C GLY A 29 -19.37 -6.07 3.43
N SER A 30 -18.11 -6.25 3.81
CA SER A 30 -17.07 -6.84 2.97
C SER A 30 -16.23 -7.76 3.84
N ALA A 31 -15.89 -8.94 3.33
CA ALA A 31 -14.95 -9.85 4.01
C ALA A 31 -13.54 -9.24 4.17
N TYR A 32 -13.26 -8.15 3.44
CA TYR A 32 -12.04 -7.39 3.54
C TYR A 32 -12.34 -5.89 3.56
N ASP A 33 -11.93 -5.22 4.62
CA ASP A 33 -12.20 -3.82 4.92
C ASP A 33 -11.01 -3.12 5.60
N LYS A 34 -11.19 -1.86 5.99
CA LYS A 34 -10.13 -1.02 6.56
C LYS A 34 -9.63 -1.48 7.93
N GLU A 35 -10.38 -2.38 8.58
CA GLU A 35 -10.07 -2.93 9.89
C GLU A 35 -9.61 -4.38 9.80
N SER A 36 -9.49 -4.95 8.60
CA SER A 36 -9.08 -6.33 8.42
C SER A 36 -7.64 -6.56 8.89
N MET A 37 -7.48 -7.45 9.87
CA MET A 37 -6.20 -7.90 10.37
C MET A 37 -6.27 -9.36 10.83
N ALA A 38 -5.13 -10.06 10.81
CA ALA A 38 -5.02 -11.41 11.36
C ALA A 38 -3.63 -11.69 11.92
N ILE A 39 -3.57 -12.53 12.95
CA ILE A 39 -2.34 -13.00 13.57
C ILE A 39 -2.43 -14.52 13.67
N ILE A 40 -1.49 -15.22 13.05
CA ILE A 40 -1.37 -16.68 13.15
C ILE A 40 -0.02 -17.02 13.76
N LYS A 41 -0.02 -17.70 14.90
CA LYS A 41 1.19 -18.21 15.54
C LYS A 41 1.39 -19.67 15.20
N LEU A 42 2.54 -20.00 14.62
CA LEU A 42 2.94 -21.38 14.33
C LEU A 42 3.68 -21.99 15.53
N ASN A 43 3.74 -23.32 15.58
CA ASN A 43 4.37 -24.08 16.66
C ASN A 43 5.92 -24.05 16.66
N ASN A 44 6.53 -23.13 15.91
CA ASN A 44 7.97 -23.03 15.71
C ASN A 44 8.49 -21.59 15.87
N THR A 45 7.85 -20.82 16.76
CA THR A 45 8.15 -19.40 17.07
C THR A 45 7.97 -18.42 15.90
N THR A 46 7.31 -18.84 14.82
CA THR A 46 6.98 -17.98 13.68
C THR A 46 5.59 -17.37 13.87
N VAL A 47 5.47 -16.07 13.65
CA VAL A 47 4.19 -15.34 13.66
C VAL A 47 3.97 -14.76 12.28
N LEU A 48 2.80 -15.06 11.69
CA LEU A 48 2.30 -14.43 10.49
C LEU A 48 1.37 -13.28 10.90
N TYR A 49 1.60 -12.08 10.36
CA TYR A 49 0.84 -10.89 10.71
C TYR A 49 0.32 -10.19 9.46
N LEU A 50 -1.00 -10.20 9.27
CA LEU A 50 -1.70 -9.57 8.16
C LEU A 50 -2.39 -8.29 8.63
N LYS A 51 -2.24 -7.20 7.88
CA LYS A 51 -3.05 -5.98 8.04
C LYS A 51 -3.42 -5.37 6.69
N GLU A 52 -4.62 -4.81 6.61
CA GLU A 52 -5.06 -4.04 5.45
C GLU A 52 -4.21 -2.79 5.23
N VAL A 53 -3.80 -2.58 3.97
CA VAL A 53 -3.12 -1.35 3.53
C VAL A 53 -4.09 -0.51 2.71
N THR A 54 -4.70 -1.10 1.68
CA THR A 54 -5.75 -0.48 0.87
C THR A 54 -6.86 -1.49 0.61
N LYS A 55 -7.96 -1.05 -0.02
CA LYS A 55 -9.07 -1.92 -0.44
C LYS A 55 -8.62 -3.16 -1.26
N PHE A 56 -7.46 -3.12 -1.90
CA PHE A 56 -6.96 -4.20 -2.75
C PHE A 56 -5.60 -4.76 -2.31
N LEU A 57 -4.93 -4.15 -1.32
CA LEU A 57 -3.60 -4.53 -0.89
C LEU A 57 -3.59 -4.83 0.60
N ALA A 58 -3.09 -6.01 0.96
CA ALA A 58 -2.78 -6.41 2.33
C ALA A 58 -1.27 -6.53 2.50
N LEU A 59 -0.76 -6.16 3.68
CA LEU A 59 0.61 -6.47 4.07
C LEU A 59 0.58 -7.76 4.90
N VAL A 60 1.35 -8.76 4.47
CA VAL A 60 1.58 -10.00 5.24
C VAL A 60 3.04 -10.04 5.67
N CYS A 61 3.27 -10.05 6.97
CA CYS A 61 4.60 -10.10 7.58
C CYS A 61 4.88 -11.47 8.19
N ILE A 62 6.11 -11.95 8.05
CA ILE A 62 6.63 -13.12 8.78
C ILE A 62 7.67 -12.62 9.76
N LEU A 63 7.49 -12.94 11.05
CA LEU A 63 8.35 -12.46 12.12
C LEU A 63 8.54 -13.55 13.18
N ARG A 64 9.57 -13.39 14.01
CA ARG A 64 9.78 -14.23 15.19
C ARG A 64 8.87 -13.78 16.33
N GLU A 65 8.41 -14.71 17.15
CA GLU A 65 7.54 -14.46 18.29
C GLU A 65 8.14 -13.45 19.27
N GLU A 66 9.43 -13.57 19.59
CA GLU A 66 10.18 -12.61 20.41
C GLU A 66 10.12 -11.16 19.87
N SER A 67 10.12 -11.00 18.54
CA SER A 67 9.99 -9.67 17.93
C SER A 67 8.55 -9.16 18.05
N PHE A 68 7.57 -10.05 18.03
CA PHE A 68 6.15 -9.70 18.16
C PHE A 68 5.74 -9.28 19.57
N GLU A 69 6.54 -9.57 20.60
CA GLU A 69 6.33 -9.03 21.95
C GLU A 69 6.25 -7.49 21.94
N ARG A 70 6.91 -6.84 20.97
CA ARG A 70 6.84 -5.39 20.74
C ARG A 70 5.71 -4.98 19.78
N LYS A 71 4.59 -5.71 19.77
CA LYS A 71 3.44 -5.49 18.87
C LYS A 71 3.00 -4.02 18.80
N GLY A 72 2.96 -3.31 19.93
CA GLY A 72 2.53 -1.91 19.95
C GLY A 72 3.40 -0.99 19.07
N LEU A 73 4.72 -1.17 19.09
CA LEU A 73 5.64 -0.41 18.23
C LEU A 73 5.51 -0.84 16.76
N ILE A 74 5.30 -2.13 16.51
CA ILE A 74 5.05 -2.66 15.17
C ILE A 74 3.78 -2.04 14.59
N ASP A 75 2.73 -1.92 15.39
CA ASP A 75 1.46 -1.29 14.99
C ASP A 75 1.61 0.20 14.69
N TYR A 76 2.38 0.92 15.50
CA TYR A 76 2.71 2.32 15.24
C TYR A 76 3.49 2.47 13.92
N ASN A 77 4.52 1.65 13.72
CA ASN A 77 5.30 1.67 12.48
C ASN A 77 4.43 1.31 11.27
N PHE A 78 3.51 0.36 11.42
CA PHE A 78 2.55 0.02 10.38
C PHE A 78 1.61 1.18 10.04
N HIS A 79 1.15 1.94 11.04
CA HIS A 79 0.35 3.14 10.81
C HIS A 79 1.10 4.15 9.93
N CYS A 80 2.37 4.44 10.27
CA CYS A 80 3.23 5.31 9.47
C CYS A 80 3.42 4.76 8.05
N PHE A 81 3.65 3.44 7.90
CA PHE A 81 3.79 2.77 6.62
C PHE A 81 2.52 2.88 5.75
N ARG A 82 1.34 2.57 6.32
CA ARG A 82 0.06 2.64 5.60
C ARG A 82 -0.22 4.05 5.11
N LYS A 83 0.05 5.06 5.95
CA LYS A 83 -0.05 6.47 5.58
C LYS A 83 0.86 6.82 4.40
N ALA A 84 2.14 6.43 4.47
CA ALA A 84 3.11 6.69 3.40
C ALA A 84 2.71 6.02 2.07
N ILE A 85 2.16 4.80 2.10
CA ILE A 85 1.68 4.12 0.89
C ILE A 85 0.50 4.87 0.25
N HIS A 86 -0.43 5.41 1.06
CA HIS A 86 -1.54 6.22 0.53
C HIS A 86 -1.01 7.49 -0.15
N GLU A 87 -0.08 8.20 0.49
CA GLU A 87 0.56 9.38 -0.10
C GLU A 87 1.27 9.06 -1.44
N VAL A 88 1.96 7.92 -1.53
CA VAL A 88 2.62 7.49 -2.78
C VAL A 88 1.61 7.26 -3.91
N PHE A 89 0.45 6.66 -3.64
CA PHE A 89 -0.57 6.44 -4.67
C PHE A 89 -1.26 7.73 -5.13
N GLU A 90 -1.29 8.77 -4.30
CA GLU A 90 -1.86 10.09 -4.68
C GLU A 90 -0.99 10.84 -5.69
N VAL A 91 0.34 10.63 -5.69
CA VAL A 91 1.27 11.28 -6.63
C VAL A 91 0.97 10.90 -8.09
N GLY A 92 0.62 9.65 -8.37
CA GLY A 92 0.31 9.20 -9.74
C GLY A 92 -0.90 9.92 -10.37
N VAL A 93 -1.86 10.36 -9.56
CA VAL A 93 -3.07 11.05 -10.01
C VAL A 93 -2.81 12.51 -10.36
N SER A 94 -1.88 13.16 -9.65
CA SER A 94 -1.57 14.58 -9.85
C SER A 94 -0.74 14.85 -11.12
N THR A 95 0.07 13.88 -11.57
CA THR A 95 0.86 14.01 -12.81
C THR A 95 0.02 13.93 -14.09
N GLN A 96 -1.17 13.33 -14.08
CA GLN A 96 -2.03 13.25 -15.28
C GLN A 96 -2.92 14.47 -15.53
N ARG A 97 -3.13 15.36 -14.55
CA ARG A 97 -4.02 16.53 -14.69
C ARG A 97 -3.36 17.76 -15.31
N SER A 98 -2.09 17.71 -15.69
CA SER A 98 -1.35 18.84 -16.30
C SER A 98 -1.42 18.90 -17.83
N VAL A 99 -2.27 18.10 -18.49
CA VAL A 99 -2.55 18.24 -19.94
C VAL A 99 -4.03 18.56 -20.15
N GLY A 100 -4.40 19.83 -19.93
CA GLY A 100 -5.66 20.41 -20.40
C GLY A 100 -5.53 20.95 -21.84
N PRO A 101 -6.62 21.10 -22.61
CA PRO A 101 -6.57 21.43 -24.04
C PRO A 101 -6.03 22.84 -24.25
N GLN A 102 -5.04 23.00 -25.12
CA GLN A 102 -4.59 24.32 -25.55
C GLN A 102 -5.76 25.06 -26.24
N ALA A 103 -6.16 26.19 -25.68
CA ALA A 103 -7.03 27.13 -26.35
C ALA A 103 -6.31 27.70 -27.58
N VAL A 104 -6.96 27.56 -28.73
CA VAL A 104 -6.54 28.08 -30.05
C VAL A 104 -6.64 29.62 -30.05
N GLY A 105 -5.55 30.32 -30.42
CA GLY A 105 -5.59 31.77 -30.63
C GLY A 105 -4.25 32.49 -30.92
N SER A 106 -3.58 32.16 -32.05
CA SER A 106 -2.76 32.99 -33.00
C SER A 106 -1.70 34.04 -32.51
N PRO A 107 -0.86 34.67 -33.38
CA PRO A 107 0.47 34.17 -33.74
C PRO A 107 1.67 35.17 -33.58
N CYS A 108 2.89 34.60 -33.56
CA CYS A 108 4.21 35.16 -34.00
C CYS A 108 4.77 36.41 -33.27
N THR A 109 5.98 36.40 -32.70
CA THR A 109 7.25 36.56 -33.46
C THR A 109 8.50 36.32 -32.60
N LYS A 110 9.45 35.54 -33.17
CA LYS A 110 10.93 35.57 -33.05
C LYS A 110 11.59 35.65 -31.67
N ALA A 111 12.33 34.60 -31.31
CA ALA A 111 13.81 34.61 -31.38
C ALA A 111 14.38 33.22 -31.05
N VAL A 112 15.18 32.70 -31.98
CA VAL A 112 16.01 31.51 -31.81
C VAL A 112 17.27 31.92 -31.06
N ALA A 113 17.61 31.22 -29.97
CA ALA A 113 18.98 31.17 -29.47
C ALA A 113 19.30 29.75 -28.96
N LEU A 114 20.30 29.16 -29.61
CA LEU A 114 20.87 27.84 -29.38
C LEU A 114 21.79 27.83 -28.15
N ASN A 115 21.83 26.67 -27.48
CA ASN A 115 22.94 26.03 -26.73
C ASN A 115 23.80 26.82 -25.72
N GLY A 116 23.94 26.22 -24.53
CA GLY A 116 25.09 26.44 -23.64
C GLY A 116 25.02 25.62 -22.35
N THR A 117 25.69 24.47 -22.32
CA THR A 117 25.91 23.57 -21.16
C THR A 117 26.68 24.22 -19.98
N PRO A 118 26.63 23.63 -18.78
CA PRO A 118 27.07 24.27 -17.53
C PRO A 118 28.57 24.10 -17.27
N ARG A 119 29.18 25.06 -16.55
CA ARG A 119 30.51 24.88 -15.95
C ARG A 119 30.61 25.69 -14.66
N ASN A 120 30.41 25.01 -13.53
CA ASN A 120 30.75 25.54 -12.21
C ASN A 120 32.24 25.22 -11.97
N THR A 121 33.06 26.25 -11.80
CA THR A 121 34.47 26.15 -11.44
C THR A 121 34.65 26.65 -10.01
N VAL A 122 35.21 25.77 -9.18
CA VAL A 122 35.85 25.93 -7.85
C VAL A 122 34.99 26.54 -6.75
#